data_AF-A0A9Q8QF87-F1
#
_entry.id   AF-A0A9Q8QF87-F1
#
_cell.length_a   1.000
_cell.length_b   1.000
_cell.length_c   1.000
_cell.angle_alpha   90.00
_cell.angle_beta   90.00
_cell.angle_gamma   90.00
#
_symmetry.space_group_name_H-M   'P 1'
#
loop_
_entity.id
_entity.type
_entity.pdbx_description
1 polymer ?
#
loop_
_entity_poly.entity_id
_entity_poly.type
_entity_poly.pdbx_seq_one_letter_code
_entity_poly.pdbx_strand_id
1 'polypeptide(L)'
;MGCRFIHQHHPPPPPIPTIMPSSSSLPSPPPPPNTTSVVPRAYVLFFLYLDPLTALYGAWLHLADPSAAATAMAPRAAHDPAQAFVYRQAGGLALAVAALAAAVPRLSTDLRVWRALQAALLLADAVALSGAYEALRVGGRLTPAPASWTDDDVAVVGSYVGITLVRALFVLGVGFGETKVPGEKGEVKTAEGGVGR
;
A
#
# COMPACT_ATOMS: atom_id res chain seq x y z
N MET A 1 65.75 -55.55 -26.24
CA MET A 1 64.80 -56.63 -25.88
C MET A 1 63.68 -56.02 -25.04
N GLY A 2 62.46 -55.96 -25.57
CA GLY A 2 61.30 -55.40 -24.88
C GLY A 2 60.48 -56.49 -24.18
N CYS A 3 59.99 -56.19 -22.97
CA CYS A 3 58.90 -56.91 -22.35
C CYS A 3 57.60 -56.14 -22.60
N ARG A 4 56.73 -56.67 -23.45
CA ARG A 4 55.31 -56.27 -23.55
C ARG A 4 54.56 -56.93 -22.40
N PHE A 5 54.04 -56.14 -21.47
CA PHE A 5 53.00 -56.59 -20.55
C PHE A 5 51.64 -56.50 -21.26
N ILE A 6 50.93 -57.63 -21.27
CA ILE A 6 49.60 -57.80 -21.84
C ILE A 6 48.61 -57.23 -20.82
N HIS A 7 47.98 -56.09 -21.12
CA HIS A 7 46.89 -55.56 -20.31
C HIS A 7 45.58 -56.23 -20.74
N GLN A 8 45.07 -57.14 -19.91
CA GLN A 8 43.71 -57.67 -20.10
C GLN A 8 42.70 -56.60 -19.67
N HIS A 9 41.79 -56.23 -20.58
CA HIS A 9 40.66 -55.36 -20.27
C HIS A 9 39.52 -56.19 -19.71
N HIS A 10 39.22 -56.03 -18.42
CA HIS A 10 37.98 -56.52 -17.84
C HIS A 10 36.84 -55.53 -18.13
N PRO A 11 35.64 -56.01 -18.53
CA PRO A 11 34.47 -55.15 -18.67
C PRO A 11 34.00 -54.65 -17.29
N PRO A 12 33.39 -53.46 -17.22
CA PRO A 12 32.90 -52.89 -15.97
C PRO A 12 31.72 -53.70 -15.40
N PRO A 13 31.55 -53.73 -14.06
CA PRO A 13 30.43 -54.42 -13.44
C PRO A 13 29.08 -53.74 -13.77
N PRO A 14 27.97 -54.50 -13.78
CA PRO A 14 26.65 -53.93 -14.03
C PRO A 14 26.20 -53.01 -12.89
N PRO A 15 25.36 -52.00 -13.18
CA PRO A 15 24.88 -51.04 -12.18
C PRO A 15 23.94 -51.72 -11.16
N ILE A 16 24.12 -51.35 -9.89
CA ILE A 16 23.30 -51.81 -8.76
C ILE A 16 21.93 -51.11 -8.84
N PRO A 17 20.79 -51.84 -8.77
CA PRO A 17 19.48 -51.23 -8.76
C PRO A 17 19.28 -50.42 -7.47
N THR A 18 19.12 -49.11 -7.64
CA THR A 18 18.77 -48.18 -6.55
C THR A 18 17.28 -48.30 -6.26
N ILE A 19 16.93 -48.91 -5.13
CA ILE A 19 15.56 -48.91 -4.61
C ILE A 19 15.32 -47.52 -4.00
N MET A 20 14.54 -46.68 -4.70
CA MET A 20 14.09 -45.41 -4.12
C MET A 20 12.99 -45.69 -3.08
N PRO A 21 13.11 -45.21 -1.83
CA PRO A 21 12.02 -45.29 -0.88
C PRO A 21 10.84 -44.44 -1.38
N SER A 22 9.65 -45.04 -1.35
CA SER A 22 8.39 -44.40 -1.72
C SER A 22 8.17 -43.16 -0.83
N SER A 23 8.12 -41.98 -1.46
CA SER A 23 7.85 -40.72 -0.77
C SER A 23 6.43 -40.73 -0.23
N SER A 24 6.28 -40.99 1.07
CA SER A 24 5.03 -40.80 1.78
C SER A 24 4.74 -39.29 1.81
N SER A 25 3.70 -38.88 1.09
CA SER A 25 3.25 -37.50 1.02
C SER A 25 2.73 -37.05 2.38
N LEU A 26 3.49 -36.21 3.07
CA LEU A 26 2.97 -35.47 4.22
C LEU A 26 1.78 -34.61 3.76
N PRO A 27 0.68 -34.54 4.52
CA PRO A 27 -0.39 -33.62 4.23
C PRO A 27 0.15 -32.19 4.27
N SER A 28 -0.10 -31.42 3.20
CA SER A 28 0.20 -29.99 3.18
C SER A 28 -0.49 -29.28 4.35
N PRO A 29 0.17 -28.32 5.01
CA PRO A 29 -0.48 -27.55 6.07
C PRO A 29 -1.76 -26.88 5.53
N PRO A 30 -2.81 -26.75 6.36
CA PRO A 30 -4.03 -26.08 5.95
C PRO A 30 -3.68 -24.64 5.51
N PRO A 31 -4.31 -24.13 4.44
CA PRO A 31 -4.10 -22.76 4.02
C PRO A 31 -4.42 -21.82 5.20
N PRO A 32 -3.64 -20.73 5.39
CA PRO A 32 -3.92 -19.78 6.44
C PRO A 32 -5.36 -19.28 6.30
N PRO A 33 -6.09 -19.05 7.42
CA PRO A 33 -7.45 -18.58 7.37
C PRO A 33 -7.50 -17.26 6.59
N ASN A 34 -8.22 -17.26 5.48
CA ASN A 34 -8.52 -16.06 4.70
C ASN A 34 -9.43 -15.17 5.54
N THR A 35 -8.82 -14.34 6.39
CA THR A 35 -9.53 -13.25 7.07
C THR A 35 -9.74 -12.16 6.03
N THR A 36 -10.73 -12.38 5.15
CA THR A 36 -11.16 -11.40 4.16
C THR A 36 -11.89 -10.28 4.90
N SER A 37 -11.13 -9.40 5.52
CA SER A 37 -11.68 -8.20 6.13
C SER A 37 -12.14 -7.29 4.99
N VAL A 38 -13.45 -7.07 4.91
CA VAL A 38 -14.07 -6.27 3.85
C VAL A 38 -13.75 -4.80 4.11
N VAL A 39 -13.23 -4.09 3.10
CA VAL A 39 -12.97 -2.65 3.21
C VAL A 39 -14.28 -1.91 3.53
N PRO A 40 -14.35 -1.11 4.61
CA PRO A 40 -15.53 -0.30 4.91
C PRO A 40 -15.90 0.64 3.76
N ARG A 41 -17.21 0.77 3.50
CA ARG A 41 -17.75 1.51 2.33
C ARG A 41 -17.26 2.96 2.24
N ALA A 42 -17.07 3.62 3.38
CA ALA A 42 -16.55 4.99 3.41
C ALA A 42 -15.14 5.08 2.80
N TYR A 43 -14.25 4.15 3.14
CA TYR A 43 -12.92 4.07 2.54
C TYR A 43 -12.97 3.72 1.05
N VAL A 44 -13.89 2.84 0.65
CA VAL A 44 -14.09 2.52 -0.77
C VAL A 44 -14.46 3.79 -1.55
N LEU A 45 -15.48 4.54 -1.09
CA LEU A 45 -15.91 5.77 -1.75
C LEU A 45 -14.77 6.79 -1.85
N PHE A 46 -14.02 6.95 -0.77
CA PHE A 46 -12.92 7.89 -0.73
C PHE A 46 -11.78 7.48 -1.68
N PHE A 47 -11.22 6.27 -1.52
CA PHE A 47 -10.03 5.85 -2.27
C PHE A 47 -10.31 5.54 -3.75
N LEU A 48 -11.54 5.13 -4.11
CA LEU A 48 -11.83 4.86 -5.53
C LEU A 48 -12.17 6.14 -6.30
N TYR A 49 -12.70 7.18 -5.65
CA TYR A 49 -13.24 8.34 -6.33
C TYR A 49 -12.61 9.65 -5.87
N LEU A 50 -12.76 10.00 -4.59
CA LEU A 50 -12.33 11.32 -4.11
C LEU A 50 -10.81 11.48 -4.19
N ASP A 51 -10.05 10.48 -3.76
CA ASP A 51 -8.60 10.53 -3.75
C ASP A 51 -7.98 10.68 -5.16
N PRO A 52 -8.29 9.80 -6.14
CA PRO A 52 -7.72 9.94 -7.48
C PRO A 52 -8.18 11.21 -8.21
N LEU A 53 -9.41 11.69 -7.97
CA LEU A 53 -9.87 12.96 -8.55
C LEU A 53 -9.16 14.17 -7.95
N THR A 54 -8.89 14.14 -6.64
CA THR A 54 -8.16 15.22 -5.96
C THR A 54 -6.70 15.27 -6.45
N ALA A 55 -6.04 14.11 -6.55
CA ALA A 55 -4.70 14.03 -7.11
C ALA A 55 -4.65 14.45 -8.58
N LEU A 56 -5.67 14.08 -9.37
CA LEU A 56 -5.78 14.50 -10.78
C LEU A 56 -5.98 16.01 -10.92
N TYR A 57 -6.79 16.62 -10.05
CA TYR A 57 -6.94 18.07 -10.00
C TYR A 57 -5.61 18.76 -9.64
N GLY A 58 -4.88 18.23 -8.67
CA GLY A 58 -3.53 18.71 -8.34
C GLY A 58 -2.58 18.61 -9.54
N ALA A 59 -2.61 17.50 -10.28
CA ALA A 59 -1.82 17.33 -11.50
C ALA A 59 -2.19 18.37 -12.58
N TRP A 60 -3.50 18.56 -12.81
CA TRP A 60 -4.00 19.56 -13.75
C TRP A 60 -3.53 20.97 -13.36
N LEU A 61 -3.66 21.35 -12.09
CA LEU A 61 -3.26 22.67 -11.60
C LEU A 61 -1.77 22.93 -11.91
N HIS A 62 -0.88 21.99 -11.60
CA HIS A 62 0.55 22.17 -11.84
C HIS A 62 0.95 22.15 -13.33
N LEU A 63 0.23 21.38 -14.17
CA LEU A 63 0.61 21.19 -15.58
C LEU A 63 -0.04 22.21 -16.52
N ALA A 64 -1.26 22.65 -16.21
CA ALA A 64 -2.07 23.52 -17.05
C ALA A 64 -2.16 24.96 -16.52
N ASP A 65 -2.10 25.16 -15.20
CA ASP A 65 -2.17 26.49 -14.58
C ASP A 65 -1.13 26.66 -13.45
N PRO A 66 0.17 26.65 -13.80
CA PRO A 66 1.24 26.78 -12.81
C PRO A 66 1.26 28.16 -12.14
N SER A 67 0.55 29.16 -12.69
CA SER A 67 0.36 30.44 -12.03
C SER A 67 -0.59 30.30 -10.85
N ALA A 68 -1.75 29.67 -11.04
CA ALA A 68 -2.67 29.37 -9.94
C ALA A 68 -2.01 28.46 -8.89
N ALA A 69 -1.23 27.46 -9.32
CA ALA A 69 -0.47 26.61 -8.40
C ALA A 69 0.52 27.42 -7.54
N ALA A 70 1.24 28.38 -8.14
CA ALA A 70 2.18 29.24 -7.44
C ALA A 70 1.49 30.13 -6.41
N THR A 71 0.36 30.73 -6.78
CA THR A 71 -0.30 31.75 -5.96
C THR A 71 -1.18 31.17 -4.87
N ALA A 72 -1.65 29.92 -4.99
CA ALA A 72 -2.58 29.30 -4.05
C ALA A 72 -2.13 29.42 -2.58
N MET A 73 -0.87 29.08 -2.27
CA MET A 73 -0.33 29.24 -0.91
C MET A 73 0.73 30.32 -0.79
N ALA A 74 1.11 30.96 -1.91
CA ALA A 74 1.98 32.13 -1.92
C ALA A 74 1.38 33.24 -2.78
N PRO A 75 0.35 33.96 -2.29
CA PRO A 75 -0.38 34.96 -3.10
C PRO A 75 0.49 36.12 -3.61
N ARG A 76 1.67 36.31 -3.01
CA ARG A 76 2.67 37.32 -3.40
C ARG A 76 3.79 36.77 -4.29
N ALA A 77 3.82 35.45 -4.54
CA ALA A 77 4.78 34.85 -5.45
C ALA A 77 4.38 35.21 -6.89
N ALA A 78 5.31 35.78 -7.64
CA ALA A 78 5.17 35.88 -9.07
C ALA A 78 5.50 34.50 -9.68
N HIS A 79 4.66 34.03 -10.62
CA HIS A 79 5.02 32.87 -11.41
C HIS A 79 6.28 33.19 -12.23
N ASP A 80 7.34 32.40 -12.03
CA ASP A 80 8.57 32.49 -12.80
C ASP A 80 8.64 31.32 -13.80
N PRO A 81 8.64 31.58 -15.13
CA PRO A 81 8.81 30.54 -16.14
C PRO A 81 10.08 29.70 -15.97
N ALA A 82 11.13 30.23 -15.34
CA ALA A 82 12.34 29.47 -15.03
C ALA A 82 12.07 28.30 -14.05
N GLN A 83 10.98 28.37 -13.28
CA GLN A 83 10.53 27.32 -12.37
C GLN A 83 9.64 26.27 -13.05
N ALA A 84 9.40 26.35 -14.37
CA ALA A 84 8.55 25.40 -15.08
C ALA A 84 8.90 23.94 -14.81
N PHE A 85 10.20 23.62 -14.67
CA PHE A 85 10.66 22.27 -14.31
C PHE A 85 10.03 21.78 -13.00
N VAL A 86 9.98 22.61 -11.95
CA VAL A 86 9.43 22.23 -10.63
C VAL A 86 7.94 21.92 -10.74
N TYR A 87 7.17 22.75 -11.44
CA TYR A 87 5.75 22.51 -11.65
C TYR A 87 5.50 21.24 -12.48
N ARG A 88 6.32 20.96 -13.51
CA ARG A 88 6.20 19.71 -14.26
C ARG A 88 6.53 18.48 -13.42
N GLN A 89 7.55 18.54 -12.56
CA GLN A 89 7.89 17.45 -11.65
C GLN A 89 6.76 17.20 -10.62
N ALA A 90 6.24 18.26 -10.01
CA ALA A 90 5.14 18.18 -9.05
C ALA A 90 3.85 17.65 -9.72
N GLY A 91 3.51 18.17 -10.90
CA GLY A 91 2.36 17.71 -11.69
C GLY A 91 2.51 16.27 -12.17
N GLY A 92 3.70 15.85 -12.58
CA GLY A 92 4.01 14.47 -12.96
C GLY A 92 3.88 13.50 -11.78
N LEU A 93 4.37 13.88 -10.60
CA LEU A 93 4.19 13.09 -9.38
C LEU A 93 2.71 12.99 -8.98
N ALA A 94 1.97 14.11 -9.01
CA ALA A 94 0.53 14.11 -8.73
C ALA A 94 -0.25 13.24 -9.72
N LEU A 95 0.13 13.24 -11.00
CA LEU A 95 -0.47 12.38 -12.02
C LEU A 95 -0.17 10.90 -11.76
N ALA A 96 1.06 10.57 -11.37
CA ALA A 96 1.42 9.20 -10.98
C ALA A 96 0.61 8.73 -9.75
N VAL A 97 0.44 9.60 -8.74
CA VAL A 97 -0.42 9.34 -7.58
C VAL A 97 -1.86 9.12 -8.01
N ALA A 98 -2.41 9.98 -8.87
CA ALA A 98 -3.78 9.84 -9.38
C ALA A 98 -3.98 8.50 -10.10
N ALA A 99 -3.02 8.11 -10.94
CA ALA A 99 -3.06 6.83 -11.66
C ALA A 99 -2.98 5.64 -10.71
N LEU A 100 -2.08 5.64 -9.72
CA LEU A 100 -1.93 4.56 -8.75
C LEU A 100 -3.15 4.46 -7.82
N ALA A 101 -3.63 5.60 -7.30
CA ALA A 101 -4.83 5.67 -6.46
C ALA A 101 -6.09 5.25 -7.23
N ALA A 102 -6.16 5.49 -8.54
CA ALA A 102 -7.26 4.99 -9.36
C ALA A 102 -7.12 3.48 -9.64
N ALA A 103 -5.94 3.03 -10.04
CA ALA A 103 -5.74 1.68 -10.56
C ALA A 103 -5.68 0.63 -9.45
N VAL A 104 -4.85 0.82 -8.42
CA VAL A 104 -4.57 -0.23 -7.43
C VAL A 104 -5.83 -0.67 -6.67
N PRO A 105 -6.71 0.23 -6.20
CA PRO A 105 -7.95 -0.18 -5.53
C PRO A 105 -8.95 -0.90 -6.45
N ARG A 106 -8.80 -0.78 -7.78
CA ARG A 106 -9.63 -1.47 -8.78
C ARG A 106 -9.04 -2.80 -9.20
N LEU A 107 -7.71 -2.93 -9.16
CA LEU A 107 -6.98 -4.09 -9.63
C LEU A 107 -6.69 -5.12 -8.54
N SER A 108 -6.73 -4.73 -7.26
CA SER A 108 -6.45 -5.63 -6.13
C SER A 108 -7.55 -5.57 -5.09
N THR A 109 -7.90 -6.73 -4.54
CA THR A 109 -8.76 -6.88 -3.35
C THR A 109 -7.95 -7.15 -2.08
N ASP A 110 -6.62 -7.28 -2.18
CA ASP A 110 -5.75 -7.55 -1.04
C ASP A 110 -5.57 -6.27 -0.21
N LEU A 111 -6.05 -6.31 1.03
CA LEU A 111 -5.90 -5.23 2.00
C LEU A 111 -4.45 -4.83 2.25
N ARG A 112 -3.50 -5.77 2.15
CA ARG A 112 -2.07 -5.48 2.34
C ARG A 112 -1.57 -4.55 1.25
N VAL A 113 -2.01 -4.77 0.01
CA VAL A 113 -1.68 -3.92 -1.14
C VAL A 113 -2.27 -2.53 -0.96
N TRP A 114 -3.54 -2.44 -0.53
CA TRP A 114 -4.16 -1.14 -0.26
C TRP A 114 -3.46 -0.40 0.87
N ARG A 115 -3.17 -1.08 2.00
CA ARG A 115 -2.46 -0.47 3.13
C ARG A 115 -1.05 -0.03 2.76
N ALA A 116 -0.34 -0.81 1.96
CA ALA A 116 0.99 -0.42 1.47
C ALA A 116 0.93 0.83 0.61
N LEU A 117 -0.04 0.92 -0.32
CA LEU A 117 -0.24 2.13 -1.12
C LEU A 117 -0.57 3.34 -0.23
N GLN A 118 -1.56 3.21 0.66
CA GLN A 118 -1.97 4.34 1.50
C GLN A 118 -0.85 4.76 2.48
N ALA A 119 -0.05 3.82 2.97
CA ALA A 119 1.13 4.13 3.79
C ALA A 119 2.21 4.89 2.99
N ALA A 120 2.44 4.53 1.73
CA ALA A 120 3.35 5.28 0.86
C ALA A 120 2.83 6.70 0.60
N LEU A 121 1.53 6.86 0.38
CA LEU A 121 0.90 8.17 0.16
C LEU A 121 0.89 9.04 1.43
N LEU A 122 0.83 8.45 2.63
CA LEU A 122 1.01 9.20 3.88
C LEU A 122 2.38 9.90 3.98
N LEU A 123 3.43 9.31 3.40
CA LEU A 123 4.74 9.97 3.36
C LEU A 123 4.70 11.19 2.43
N ALA A 124 4.03 11.09 1.30
CA ALA A 124 3.83 12.22 0.39
C ALA A 124 3.00 13.32 1.06
N ASP A 125 1.97 12.95 1.82
CA ASP A 125 1.15 13.90 2.58
C ASP A 125 1.96 14.66 3.63
N ALA A 126 2.86 13.99 4.36
CA ALA A 126 3.72 14.65 5.34
C ALA A 126 4.60 15.72 4.68
N VAL A 127 5.13 15.43 3.48
CA VAL A 127 5.90 16.40 2.71
C VAL A 127 5.00 17.55 2.24
N ALA A 128 3.81 17.27 1.74
CA ALA A 128 2.87 18.31 1.31
C ALA A 128 2.43 19.23 2.46
N LEU A 129 2.09 18.67 3.63
CA LEU A 129 1.74 19.43 4.83
C LEU A 129 2.91 20.26 5.36
N SER A 130 4.14 19.75 5.29
CA SER A 130 5.33 20.54 5.66
C SER A 130 5.57 21.70 4.69
N GLY A 131 5.31 21.52 3.39
CA GLY A 131 5.32 22.59 2.40
C GLY A 131 4.24 23.65 2.67
N ALA A 132 3.02 23.21 3.01
CA ALA A 132 1.94 24.10 3.39
C ALA A 132 2.26 24.92 4.66
N TYR A 133 2.85 24.27 5.67
CA TYR A 133 3.35 24.93 6.87
C TYR A 133 4.39 26.00 6.53
N GLU A 134 5.36 25.67 5.67
CA GLU A 134 6.42 26.61 5.27
C GLU A 134 5.85 27.81 4.50
N ALA A 135 4.88 27.59 3.60
CA ALA A 135 4.20 28.66 2.87
C ALA A 135 3.44 29.61 3.82
N LEU A 136 2.74 29.07 4.82
CA LEU A 136 2.08 29.87 5.86
C LEU A 136 3.09 30.63 6.73
N ARG A 137 4.22 30.00 7.08
CA ARG A 137 5.29 30.60 7.89
C ARG A 137 5.92 31.78 7.18
N VAL A 138 6.36 31.60 5.94
CA VAL A 138 6.93 32.66 5.10
C VAL A 138 5.89 33.74 4.80
N GLY A 139 4.63 33.34 4.62
CA GLY A 139 3.51 34.25 4.42
C GLY A 139 3.08 35.06 5.63
N GLY A 140 3.60 34.75 6.83
CA GLY A 140 3.21 35.39 8.09
C GLY A 140 1.80 35.04 8.56
N ARG A 141 1.24 33.90 8.11
CA ARG A 141 -0.17 33.50 8.34
C ARG A 141 -0.34 32.38 9.38
N LEU A 142 0.69 32.12 10.19
CA LEU A 142 0.61 31.15 11.30
C LEU A 142 -0.07 31.72 12.55
N THR A 143 -0.16 33.05 12.71
CA THR A 143 -0.74 33.66 13.91
C THR A 143 -1.47 34.96 13.57
N PRO A 144 -2.76 35.12 13.91
CA PRO A 144 -3.65 34.12 14.51
C PRO A 144 -4.22 33.14 13.46
N ALA A 145 -3.69 31.91 13.39
CA ALA A 145 -4.30 30.85 12.59
C ALA A 145 -5.53 30.27 13.31
N PRO A 146 -6.61 29.90 12.59
CA PRO A 146 -6.79 30.00 11.14
C PRO A 146 -7.44 31.33 10.69
N ALA A 147 -7.64 32.30 11.57
CA ALA A 147 -8.37 33.55 11.23
C ALA A 147 -7.68 34.40 10.15
N SER A 148 -6.36 34.26 9.97
CA SER A 148 -5.59 34.97 8.94
C SER A 148 -5.45 34.21 7.61
N TRP A 149 -6.12 33.05 7.46
CA TRP A 149 -5.99 32.20 6.28
C TRP A 149 -6.86 32.70 5.13
N THR A 150 -6.33 32.61 3.91
CA THR A 150 -7.12 32.80 2.68
C THR A 150 -8.01 31.58 2.43
N ASP A 151 -8.96 31.71 1.51
CA ASP A 151 -9.77 30.56 1.07
C ASP A 151 -8.88 29.45 0.49
N ASP A 152 -7.80 29.80 -0.21
CA ASP A 152 -6.83 28.84 -0.72
C ASP A 152 -6.02 28.16 0.39
N ASP A 153 -5.61 28.90 1.44
CA ASP A 153 -4.94 28.31 2.60
C ASP A 153 -5.86 27.25 3.27
N VAL A 154 -7.14 27.59 3.46
CA VAL A 154 -8.15 26.65 3.99
C VAL A 154 -8.35 25.46 3.07
N ALA A 155 -8.48 25.69 1.77
CA ALA A 155 -8.70 24.64 0.78
C ALA A 155 -7.52 23.66 0.73
N VAL A 156 -6.29 24.16 0.62
CA VAL A 156 -5.09 23.32 0.51
C VAL A 156 -4.82 22.59 1.82
N VAL A 157 -4.75 23.31 2.95
CA VAL A 157 -4.44 22.68 4.24
C VAL A 157 -5.56 21.74 4.66
N GLY A 158 -6.82 22.16 4.53
CA GLY A 158 -7.98 21.36 4.89
C GLY A 158 -8.07 20.07 4.07
N SER A 159 -7.82 20.15 2.76
CA SER A 159 -7.80 18.97 1.89
C SER A 159 -6.71 17.99 2.31
N TYR A 160 -5.46 18.46 2.49
CA TYR A 160 -4.38 17.57 2.91
C TYR A 160 -4.63 16.97 4.28
N VAL A 161 -5.03 17.76 5.29
CA VAL A 161 -5.35 17.24 6.63
C VAL A 161 -6.45 16.18 6.56
N GLY A 162 -7.52 16.42 5.81
CA GLY A 162 -8.62 15.47 5.64
C GLY A 162 -8.17 14.17 4.98
N ILE A 163 -7.42 14.27 3.87
CA ILE A 163 -6.90 13.11 3.14
C ILE A 163 -5.94 12.30 4.03
N THR A 164 -5.00 12.97 4.68
CA THR A 164 -4.02 12.34 5.59
C THR A 164 -4.72 11.62 6.73
N LEU A 165 -5.76 12.23 7.33
CA LEU A 165 -6.53 11.60 8.38
C LEU A 165 -7.19 10.31 7.88
N VAL A 166 -7.89 10.35 6.74
CA VAL A 166 -8.54 9.17 6.17
C VAL A 166 -7.53 8.05 5.87
N ARG A 167 -6.37 8.40 5.31
CA ARG A 167 -5.29 7.43 5.06
C ARG A 167 -4.73 6.84 6.35
N ALA A 168 -4.47 7.67 7.37
CA ALA A 168 -3.96 7.22 8.65
C ALA A 168 -4.94 6.26 9.33
N LEU A 169 -6.22 6.62 9.39
CA LEU A 169 -7.27 5.77 9.94
C LEU A 169 -7.36 4.42 9.19
N PHE A 170 -7.28 4.44 7.86
CA PHE A 170 -7.29 3.22 7.05
C PHE A 170 -6.08 2.32 7.32
N VAL A 171 -4.88 2.89 7.36
CA VAL A 171 -3.63 2.15 7.62
C VAL A 171 -3.65 1.55 9.03
N LEU A 172 -4.14 2.30 10.02
CA LEU A 172 -4.31 1.84 11.40
C LEU A 172 -5.45 0.83 11.57
N GLY A 173 -6.24 0.55 10.53
CA GLY A 173 -7.34 -0.41 10.59
C GLY A 173 -8.56 0.10 11.35
N VAL A 174 -8.71 1.41 11.54
CA VAL A 174 -9.87 2.00 12.22
C VAL A 174 -11.12 1.77 11.37
N GLY A 175 -12.18 1.24 11.99
CA GLY A 175 -13.46 0.96 11.34
C GLY A 175 -13.56 -0.40 10.63
N PHE A 176 -12.51 -1.23 10.68
CA PHE A 176 -12.59 -2.62 10.23
C PHE A 176 -13.17 -3.50 11.36
N GLY A 177 -14.19 -4.31 11.06
CA GLY A 177 -14.84 -5.18 12.05
C GLY A 177 -14.01 -6.43 12.39
N GLU A 178 -14.19 -6.96 13.60
CA GLU A 178 -13.63 -8.25 14.01
C GLU A 178 -14.42 -9.41 13.40
N THR A 179 -13.76 -10.24 12.61
CA THR A 179 -14.34 -11.50 12.12
C THR A 179 -14.32 -12.51 13.26
N LYS A 180 -15.43 -12.68 13.99
CA LYS A 180 -15.57 -13.80 14.94
C LYS A 180 -15.49 -15.12 14.17
N VAL A 181 -14.43 -15.90 14.39
CA VAL A 181 -14.36 -17.30 13.96
C VAL A 181 -15.40 -18.08 14.77
N PRO A 182 -16.39 -18.75 14.15
CA PRO A 182 -17.31 -19.60 14.87
C PRO A 182 -16.51 -20.73 15.53
N GLY A 183 -16.48 -20.72 16.86
CA GLY A 183 -15.75 -21.70 17.65
C GLY A 183 -16.18 -23.13 17.30
N GLU A 184 -15.20 -23.92 16.93
CA GLU A 184 -15.16 -25.37 17.02
C GLU A 184 -15.73 -25.80 18.37
N LYS A 185 -16.94 -26.39 18.36
CA LYS A 185 -17.49 -27.07 19.53
C LYS A 185 -16.63 -28.30 19.79
N GLY A 186 -15.70 -28.17 20.72
CA GLY A 186 -14.89 -29.27 21.22
C GLY A 186 -15.73 -30.44 21.72
N GLU A 187 -15.35 -31.61 21.23
CA GLU A 187 -15.07 -32.82 22.03
C GLU A 187 -16.23 -33.51 22.76
N VAL A 188 -16.77 -34.51 22.06
CA VAL A 188 -16.97 -35.92 22.46
C VAL A 188 -16.89 -36.21 23.97
N LYS A 189 -18.05 -36.52 24.56
CA LYS A 189 -18.14 -37.21 25.85
C LYS A 189 -18.21 -38.72 25.61
N THR A 190 -17.06 -39.39 25.53
CA THR A 190 -16.98 -40.83 25.73
C THR A 190 -16.83 -41.08 27.23
N ALA A 191 -17.82 -41.71 27.84
CA ALA A 191 -17.67 -42.37 29.12
C ALA A 191 -18.28 -43.77 29.00
N GLU A 192 -17.41 -44.74 28.69
CA GLU A 192 -17.61 -46.13 29.06
C GLU A 192 -17.71 -46.25 30.59
N GLY A 193 -18.57 -47.15 31.06
CA GLY A 193 -18.57 -47.60 32.45
C GLY A 193 -19.90 -48.21 32.88
N GLY A 194 -20.08 -49.52 32.69
CA GLY A 194 -21.25 -50.22 33.25
C GLY A 194 -21.37 -51.69 32.87
N VAL A 195 -20.40 -52.51 33.26
CA VAL A 195 -20.54 -53.98 33.32
C VAL A 195 -21.23 -54.36 34.65
N GLY A 196 -22.32 -55.13 34.56
CA GLY A 196 -22.68 -56.19 35.51
C GLY A 196 -23.56 -55.84 36.73
N ARG A 197 -24.85 -56.17 36.64
CA ARG A 197 -25.47 -57.35 37.28
C ARG A 197 -26.92 -57.50 36.86
#